data_AF-A0AAW5S148-F1
#
_entry.id   AF-A0AAW5S148-F1
#
_cell.length_a   1.000
_cell.length_b   1.000
_cell.length_c   1.000
_cell.angle_alpha   90.00
_cell.angle_beta   90.00
_cell.angle_gamma   90.00
#
_symmetry.space_group_name_H-M   'P 1'
#
loop_
_entity.id
_entity.type
_entity.pdbx_description
1 polymer ?
#
loop_
_entity_poly.entity_id
_entity_poly.type
_entity_poly.pdbx_seq_one_letter_code
_entity_poly.pdbx_strand_id
1 'polypeptide(L)'
;MTDRRLREWRGVKPVAAPAGVAISTRLRTTAEDERVLDLVAAHLGRLRRADLVAVSHEQPLDATLSAEDRRTVRRGRLNARKKTLTGQSSARWANAIIAANDDQCRLARDAQYRHIVGLRAAIATIDKRLAAPTTDTLTVAERKARRKAKAPKGYATQAERFAKQRRVQRLRGDLARAEKDRAAHRVHVVEGGKRLAKTRHHLDKAGLTPAQWRDQWEAARYRIAANGSPDEPFGNLTITVTPAGQVSIRLPKPLEHLANAARGRYVLSGGAVFAHRGDQWAHRISGRNSVSYTITRRPGRVGRYLTAAWAIPSMPYWVGRDDCAAGDDVHAEGPVVGVDLNDGHIAVRRLDAHGNPVGAAQRIDIDLTGSASRRDAQVRHAITTLLRFARRHGIATIAVEDLDFADARTVGRETLGRGARGKRFRRTVSGIRPRCFVTGCPAWPRPPASNCWRSTPLTAASGAPPTGNVPTETSPDTRQQPP
;
A
#
# COMPACT_ATOMS: atom_id res chain seq x y z
N MET A 1 -15.55 19.90 -41.21
CA MET A 1 -15.63 18.96 -40.07
C MET A 1 -15.24 19.73 -38.82
N THR A 2 -16.21 20.03 -37.96
CA THR A 2 -15.96 20.76 -36.71
C THR A 2 -15.19 19.88 -35.74
N ASP A 3 -14.01 20.35 -35.34
CA ASP A 3 -13.16 19.72 -34.34
C ASP A 3 -13.89 19.72 -32.99
N ARG A 4 -14.57 18.61 -32.69
CA ARG A 4 -15.42 18.45 -31.51
C ARG A 4 -14.52 18.19 -30.30
N ARG A 5 -14.25 19.24 -29.53
CA ARG A 5 -13.54 19.21 -28.24
C ARG A 5 -14.02 18.06 -27.34
N LEU A 6 -13.16 17.07 -27.15
CA LEU A 6 -13.31 16.02 -26.13
C LEU A 6 -13.14 16.64 -24.74
N ARG A 7 -13.82 16.09 -23.73
CA ARG A 7 -13.74 16.60 -22.35
C ARG A 7 -12.41 16.18 -21.72
N GLU A 8 -11.59 17.16 -21.33
CA GLU A 8 -10.30 16.98 -20.66
C GLU A 8 -10.50 16.42 -19.22
N TRP A 9 -9.81 15.32 -18.88
CA TRP A 9 -9.78 14.77 -17.52
C TRP A 9 -8.47 15.15 -16.83
N ARG A 10 -8.47 16.27 -16.10
CA ARG A 10 -7.26 16.78 -15.44
C ARG A 10 -6.81 15.89 -14.28
N GLY A 11 -5.49 15.65 -14.22
CA GLY A 11 -4.84 14.97 -13.11
C GLY A 11 -4.95 13.45 -13.14
N VAL A 12 -5.12 12.86 -14.33
CA VAL A 12 -5.25 11.42 -14.46
C VAL A 12 -3.93 10.70 -14.19
N LYS A 13 -3.91 9.85 -13.16
CA LYS A 13 -2.73 9.04 -12.81
C LYS A 13 -3.02 7.57 -13.09
N PRO A 14 -2.28 6.91 -13.99
CA PRO A 14 -2.48 5.49 -14.23
C PRO A 14 -2.09 4.69 -12.97
N VAL A 15 -2.83 3.62 -12.74
CA VAL A 15 -2.56 2.71 -11.63
C VAL A 15 -1.41 1.78 -12.02
N ALA A 16 -0.37 1.74 -11.20
CA ALA A 16 0.74 0.80 -11.41
C ALA A 16 0.23 -0.65 -11.45
N ALA A 17 0.62 -1.37 -12.51
CA ALA A 17 0.31 -2.78 -12.67
C ALA A 17 0.91 -3.62 -11.53
N PRO A 18 0.39 -4.83 -11.26
CA PRO A 18 0.99 -5.75 -10.30
C PRO A 18 2.45 -6.04 -10.68
N ALA A 19 3.37 -5.76 -9.76
CA ALA A 19 4.79 -5.97 -9.97
C ALA A 19 5.26 -7.41 -9.67
N GLY A 20 4.37 -8.27 -9.18
CA GLY A 20 4.73 -9.61 -8.73
C GLY A 20 3.52 -10.50 -8.44
N VAL A 21 3.79 -11.79 -8.40
CA VAL A 21 2.85 -12.84 -7.99
C VAL A 21 3.36 -13.46 -6.70
N ALA A 22 2.43 -13.83 -5.81
CA ALA A 22 2.70 -14.72 -4.70
C ALA A 22 1.58 -15.78 -4.64
N ILE A 23 1.97 -17.05 -4.59
CA ILE A 23 1.07 -18.19 -4.44
C ILE A 23 1.49 -19.01 -3.23
N SER A 24 0.51 -19.58 -2.52
CA SER A 24 0.77 -20.33 -1.29
C SER A 24 0.11 -21.69 -1.34
N THR A 25 0.77 -22.68 -0.76
CA THR A 25 0.24 -24.02 -0.53
C THR A 25 0.58 -24.50 0.88
N ARG A 26 -0.15 -25.50 1.35
CA ARG A 26 0.11 -26.17 2.64
C ARG A 26 0.99 -27.38 2.39
N LEU A 27 2.05 -27.52 3.16
CA LEU A 27 2.91 -28.70 3.20
C LEU A 27 2.38 -29.68 4.24
N ARG A 28 2.28 -30.95 3.87
CA ARG A 28 2.01 -32.06 4.81
C ARG A 28 3.32 -32.44 5.48
N THR A 29 3.58 -31.92 6.67
CA THR A 29 4.83 -32.17 7.41
C THR A 29 4.63 -33.24 8.46
N THR A 30 5.64 -34.10 8.64
CA THR A 30 5.73 -35.02 9.79
C THR A 30 6.17 -34.27 11.05
N ALA A 31 6.12 -34.92 12.22
CA ALA A 31 6.64 -34.33 13.46
C ALA A 31 8.16 -34.03 13.36
N GLU A 32 8.90 -34.87 12.63
CA GLU A 32 10.33 -34.66 12.39
C GLU A 32 10.58 -33.46 11.47
N ASP A 33 9.85 -33.36 10.36
CA ASP A 33 9.91 -32.20 9.46
C ASP A 33 9.67 -30.90 10.24
N GLU A 34 8.64 -30.90 11.09
CA GLU A 34 8.30 -29.73 11.91
C GLU A 34 9.40 -29.37 12.90
N ARG A 35 9.99 -30.36 13.58
CA ARG A 35 11.13 -30.15 14.50
C ARG A 35 12.32 -29.50 13.77
N VAL A 36 12.71 -30.02 12.61
CA VAL A 36 13.84 -29.47 11.85
C VAL A 36 13.55 -28.06 11.37
N LEU A 37 12.35 -27.82 10.81
CA LEU A 37 11.94 -26.50 10.36
C LEU A 37 11.89 -25.50 11.52
N ASP A 38 11.48 -25.92 12.71
CA ASP A 38 11.43 -25.06 13.89
C ASP A 38 12.83 -24.65 14.37
N LEU A 39 13.79 -25.57 14.36
CA LEU A 39 15.20 -25.27 14.65
C LEU A 39 15.79 -24.30 13.63
N VAL A 40 15.52 -24.52 12.34
CA VAL A 40 15.97 -23.62 11.25
C VAL A 40 15.34 -22.24 11.38
N ALA A 41 14.03 -22.15 11.60
CA ALA A 41 13.33 -20.89 11.77
C ALA A 41 13.80 -20.13 13.02
N ALA A 42 14.03 -20.83 14.13
CA ALA A 42 14.57 -20.24 15.35
C ALA A 42 15.98 -19.69 15.13
N HIS A 43 16.86 -20.47 14.49
CA HIS A 43 18.23 -20.08 14.19
C HIS A 43 18.30 -18.87 13.25
N LEU A 44 17.66 -18.95 12.08
CA LEU A 44 17.62 -17.84 11.11
C LEU A 44 16.90 -16.61 11.68
N GLY A 45 15.86 -16.79 12.50
CA GLY A 45 15.16 -15.71 13.18
C GLY A 45 16.06 -14.98 14.17
N ARG A 46 16.92 -15.68 14.93
CA ARG A 46 17.92 -15.04 15.80
C ARG A 46 18.89 -14.18 15.01
N LEU A 47 19.45 -14.72 13.93
CA LEU A 47 20.37 -13.98 13.05
C LEU A 47 19.69 -12.73 12.45
N ARG A 48 18.46 -12.89 11.96
CA ARG A 48 17.68 -11.78 11.40
C ARG A 48 17.45 -10.67 12.41
N ARG A 49 17.10 -10.99 13.66
CA ARG A 49 16.89 -9.98 14.71
C ARG A 49 18.17 -9.27 15.12
N ALA A 50 19.26 -10.02 15.32
CA ALA A 50 20.55 -9.43 15.66
C ALA A 50 21.00 -8.45 14.58
N ASP A 51 20.90 -8.86 13.32
CA ASP A 51 21.20 -8.02 12.17
C ASP A 51 20.27 -6.79 12.06
N LEU A 52 18.96 -6.99 12.26
CA LEU A 52 17.97 -5.91 12.21
C LEU A 52 18.24 -4.82 13.25
N VAL A 53 18.62 -5.19 14.47
CA VAL A 53 19.01 -4.24 15.52
C VAL A 53 20.24 -3.43 15.10
N ALA A 54 21.24 -4.08 14.51
CA ALA A 54 22.44 -3.39 14.03
C ALA A 54 22.10 -2.34 12.96
N VAL A 55 21.29 -2.70 11.95
CA VAL A 55 20.93 -1.78 10.86
C VAL A 55 19.86 -0.75 11.21
N SER A 56 19.07 -0.96 12.26
CA SER A 56 18.07 0.01 12.73
C SER A 56 18.68 1.20 13.46
N HIS A 57 19.95 1.08 13.86
CA HIS A 57 20.72 2.08 14.59
C HIS A 57 22.00 2.49 13.86
N GLU A 58 22.09 2.19 12.56
CA GLU A 58 23.31 2.49 11.79
C GLU A 58 23.59 3.99 11.78
N GLN A 59 24.80 4.37 12.19
CA GLN A 59 25.21 5.76 12.20
C GLN A 59 25.32 6.31 10.77
N PRO A 60 24.88 7.57 10.56
CA PRO A 60 25.10 8.24 9.30
C PRO A 60 26.58 8.21 8.93
N LEU A 61 26.83 8.11 7.63
CA LEU A 61 28.17 8.38 7.12
C LEU A 61 28.45 9.86 7.29
N ASP A 62 29.71 10.18 7.56
CA ASP A 62 30.16 11.56 7.60
C ASP A 62 29.82 12.26 6.27
N ALA A 63 29.15 13.42 6.40
CA ALA A 63 28.70 14.22 5.28
C ALA A 63 29.85 14.90 4.54
N THR A 64 31.01 15.07 5.19
CA THR A 64 32.22 15.66 4.61
C THR A 64 32.93 14.73 3.63
N LEU A 65 32.66 13.42 3.71
CA LEU A 65 33.27 12.43 2.82
C LEU A 65 32.83 12.62 1.36
N SER A 66 33.77 12.37 0.44
CA SER A 66 33.46 12.30 -0.98
C SER A 66 32.41 11.23 -1.29
N ALA A 67 31.78 11.33 -2.46
CA ALA A 67 30.81 10.32 -2.88
C ALA A 67 31.45 8.94 -3.04
N GLU A 68 32.73 8.87 -3.42
CA GLU A 68 33.49 7.64 -3.58
C GLU A 68 33.82 7.00 -2.23
N ASP A 69 34.34 7.77 -1.28
CA ASP A 69 34.64 7.29 0.07
C ASP A 69 33.40 6.74 0.76
N ARG A 70 32.25 7.43 0.60
CA ARG A 70 30.96 6.94 1.10
C ARG A 70 30.58 5.59 0.49
N ARG A 71 30.86 5.35 -0.80
CA ARG A 71 30.60 4.04 -1.43
C ARG A 71 31.55 2.98 -0.87
N THR A 72 32.83 3.31 -0.70
CA THR A 72 33.84 2.40 -0.14
C THR A 72 33.49 1.97 1.27
N VAL A 73 33.13 2.91 2.15
CA VAL A 73 32.71 2.61 3.53
C VAL A 73 31.44 1.74 3.54
N ARG A 74 30.43 2.04 2.70
CA ARG A 74 29.22 1.21 2.59
C ARG A 74 29.53 -0.21 2.17
N ARG A 75 30.43 -0.37 1.19
CA ARG A 75 30.87 -1.68 0.71
C ARG A 75 31.62 -2.44 1.80
N GLY A 76 32.50 -1.77 2.53
CA GLY A 76 33.20 -2.34 3.70
C GLY A 76 32.24 -2.83 4.78
N ARG A 77 31.27 -2.00 5.18
CA ARG A 77 30.22 -2.36 6.15
C ARG A 77 29.39 -3.55 5.67
N LEU A 78 28.96 -3.55 4.41
CA LEU A 78 28.20 -4.65 3.81
C LEU A 78 29.01 -5.96 3.79
N ASN A 79 30.28 -5.90 3.41
CA ASN A 79 31.16 -7.06 3.36
C ASN A 79 31.40 -7.65 4.76
N ALA A 80 31.65 -6.80 5.76
CA ALA A 80 31.81 -7.23 7.15
C ALA A 80 30.52 -7.91 7.67
N ARG A 81 29.36 -7.28 7.45
CA ARG A 81 28.05 -7.83 7.78
C ARG A 81 27.80 -9.19 7.11
N LYS A 82 28.07 -9.29 5.80
CA LYS A 82 27.93 -10.54 5.04
C LYS A 82 28.88 -11.63 5.56
N LYS A 83 30.13 -11.29 5.89
CA LYS A 83 31.11 -12.23 6.45
C LYS A 83 30.60 -12.83 7.76
N THR A 84 30.15 -12.00 8.69
CA THR A 84 29.60 -12.43 9.99
C THR A 84 28.40 -13.35 9.83
N LEU A 85 27.41 -12.96 9.01
CA LEU A 85 26.21 -13.78 8.79
C LEU A 85 26.51 -15.08 8.05
N THR A 86 27.44 -15.06 7.10
CA THR A 86 27.85 -16.25 6.35
C THR A 86 28.50 -17.28 7.26
N GLY A 87 29.37 -16.85 8.18
CA GLY A 87 30.02 -17.74 9.14
C GLY A 87 29.04 -18.50 10.05
N GLN A 88 27.89 -17.89 10.35
CA GLN A 88 26.85 -18.49 11.19
C GLN A 88 25.76 -19.22 10.39
N SER A 89 25.74 -19.11 9.06
CA SER A 89 24.70 -19.71 8.23
C SER A 89 25.24 -20.23 6.90
N SER A 90 25.07 -19.46 5.82
CA SER A 90 25.68 -19.64 4.51
C SER A 90 25.60 -18.31 3.76
N ALA A 91 26.36 -18.15 2.66
CA ALA A 91 26.34 -16.91 1.88
C ALA A 91 24.93 -16.58 1.35
N ARG A 92 24.13 -17.60 1.02
CA ARG A 92 22.78 -17.44 0.49
C ARG A 92 21.79 -17.03 1.57
N TRP A 93 21.87 -17.64 2.76
CA TRP A 93 21.07 -17.23 3.91
C TRP A 93 21.42 -15.81 4.37
N ALA A 94 22.71 -15.49 4.42
CA ALA A 94 23.19 -14.14 4.73
C ALA A 94 22.61 -13.10 3.77
N ASN A 95 22.72 -13.34 2.45
CA ASN A 95 22.16 -12.42 1.45
C ASN A 95 20.64 -12.26 1.59
N ALA A 96 19.90 -13.33 1.86
CA ALA A 96 18.45 -13.28 2.04
C ALA A 96 18.05 -12.50 3.30
N ILE A 97 18.79 -12.67 4.41
CA ILE A 97 18.59 -11.91 5.65
C ILE A 97 18.88 -10.42 5.43
N ILE A 98 20.02 -10.11 4.82
CA ILE A 98 20.45 -8.73 4.51
C ILE A 98 19.39 -8.02 3.68
N ALA A 99 19.00 -8.61 2.54
CA ALA A 99 18.03 -8.03 1.64
C ALA A 99 16.67 -7.79 2.32
N ALA A 100 16.20 -8.74 3.12
CA ALA A 100 14.94 -8.60 3.84
C ALA A 100 14.98 -7.50 4.91
N ASN A 101 16.07 -7.42 5.69
CA ASN A 101 16.22 -6.41 6.74
C ASN A 101 16.42 -5.01 6.15
N ASP A 102 17.17 -4.88 5.06
CA ASP A 102 17.36 -3.61 4.37
C ASP A 102 16.05 -3.08 3.80
N ASP A 103 15.23 -3.97 3.21
CA ASP A 103 13.89 -3.63 2.75
C ASP A 103 12.98 -3.20 3.91
N GLN A 104 13.00 -3.91 5.05
CA GLN A 104 12.24 -3.52 6.23
C GLN A 104 12.66 -2.15 6.78
N CYS A 105 13.98 -1.88 6.87
CA CYS A 105 14.47 -0.58 7.31
C CYS A 105 14.12 0.53 6.33
N ARG A 106 14.21 0.30 5.02
CA ARG A 106 13.78 1.25 3.99
C ARG A 106 12.29 1.58 4.13
N LEU A 107 11.43 0.57 4.23
CA LEU A 107 9.99 0.75 4.45
C LEU A 107 9.69 1.50 5.76
N ALA A 108 10.45 1.24 6.82
CA ALA A 108 10.31 1.94 8.09
C ALA A 108 10.72 3.42 7.99
N ARG A 109 11.80 3.74 7.27
CA ARG A 109 12.22 5.13 6.98
C ARG A 109 11.16 5.88 6.19
N ASP A 110 10.61 5.24 5.15
CA ASP A 110 9.53 5.82 4.35
C ASP A 110 8.26 6.07 5.20
N ALA A 111 7.93 5.14 6.11
CA ALA A 111 6.81 5.31 7.02
C ALA A 111 7.05 6.42 8.04
N GLN A 112 8.27 6.55 8.59
CA GLN A 112 8.66 7.62 9.50
C GLN A 112 8.58 9.00 8.79
N TYR A 113 9.06 9.10 7.55
CA TYR A 113 8.95 10.32 6.76
C TYR A 113 7.48 10.74 6.57
N ARG A 114 6.62 9.82 6.11
CA ARG A 114 5.18 10.09 5.96
C ARG A 114 4.53 10.46 7.28
N HIS A 115 4.96 9.85 8.38
CA HIS A 115 4.47 10.19 9.72
C HIS A 115 4.82 11.63 10.12
N ILE A 116 6.06 12.07 9.90
CA ILE A 116 6.51 13.45 10.16
C ILE A 116 5.73 14.45 9.31
N VAL A 117 5.62 14.20 8.00
CA VAL A 117 4.82 15.04 7.09
C VAL A 117 3.39 15.15 7.59
N GLY A 118 2.78 14.03 7.99
CA GLY A 118 1.43 14.03 8.50
C GLY A 118 1.26 14.77 9.84
N LEU A 119 2.22 14.65 10.75
CA LEU A 119 2.23 15.40 12.01
C LEU A 119 2.30 16.92 11.76
N ARG A 120 3.20 17.36 10.88
CA ARG A 120 3.34 18.78 10.49
C ARG A 120 2.04 19.32 9.88
N ALA A 121 1.43 18.58 8.95
CA ALA A 121 0.15 18.97 8.33
C ALA A 121 -1.00 19.06 9.36
N ALA A 122 -1.07 18.11 10.29
CA ALA A 122 -2.07 18.12 11.36
C ALA A 122 -1.88 19.30 12.32
N ILE A 123 -0.63 19.60 12.72
CA ILE A 123 -0.29 20.74 13.57
C ILE A 123 -0.67 22.05 12.87
N ALA A 124 -0.22 22.25 11.63
CA ALA A 124 -0.53 23.45 10.85
C ALA A 124 -2.04 23.67 10.70
N THR A 125 -2.81 22.59 10.46
CA THR A 125 -4.28 22.68 10.38
C THR A 125 -4.91 23.08 11.71
N ILE A 126 -4.46 22.51 12.82
CA ILE A 126 -4.98 22.84 14.15
C ILE A 126 -4.63 24.28 14.51
N ASP A 127 -3.38 24.71 14.31
CA ASP A 127 -2.90 26.06 14.61
C ASP A 127 -3.67 27.11 13.79
N LYS A 128 -3.86 26.87 12.48
CA LYS A 128 -4.68 27.74 11.61
C LYS A 128 -6.12 27.89 12.11
N ARG A 129 -6.70 26.85 12.71
CA ARG A 129 -8.05 26.90 13.31
C ARG A 129 -8.08 27.48 14.72
N LEU A 130 -7.00 27.35 15.49
CA LEU A 130 -6.86 27.92 16.83
C LEU A 130 -6.70 29.45 16.82
N ALA A 131 -6.09 29.98 15.75
CA ALA A 131 -5.94 31.42 15.50
C ALA A 131 -7.27 32.09 15.13
N ALA A 132 -8.27 31.33 14.68
CA ALA A 132 -9.60 31.85 14.41
C ALA A 132 -10.45 31.89 15.70
N PRO A 133 -11.29 32.93 15.88
CA PRO A 133 -12.25 32.99 16.99
C PRO A 133 -13.21 31.80 16.95
N THR A 134 -13.71 31.41 18.12
CA THR A 134 -14.68 30.32 18.23
C THR A 134 -16.04 30.76 17.71
N THR A 135 -16.86 29.80 17.28
CA THR A 135 -18.13 30.13 16.59
C THR A 135 -19.19 30.67 17.55
N ASP A 136 -19.14 30.23 18.81
CA ASP A 136 -19.97 30.66 19.94
C ASP A 136 -19.72 32.13 20.35
N THR A 137 -18.52 32.66 20.11
CA THR A 137 -18.19 34.07 20.43
C THR A 137 -18.48 35.05 19.29
N LEU A 138 -18.91 34.56 18.12
CA LEU A 138 -19.15 35.39 16.94
C LEU A 138 -20.64 35.65 16.74
N THR A 139 -20.98 36.90 16.44
CA THR A 139 -22.31 37.31 15.96
C THR A 139 -22.60 36.73 14.56
N VAL A 140 -23.87 36.79 14.15
CA VAL A 140 -24.29 36.32 12.82
C VAL A 140 -23.64 37.15 11.70
N ALA A 141 -23.46 38.46 11.90
CA ALA A 141 -22.84 39.37 10.96
C ALA A 141 -21.35 39.03 10.75
N GLU A 142 -20.60 38.84 11.84
CA GLU A 142 -19.18 38.46 11.78
C GLU A 142 -18.98 37.09 11.13
N ARG A 143 -19.89 36.13 11.38
CA ARG A 143 -19.88 34.83 10.70
C ARG A 143 -20.07 34.97 9.19
N LYS A 144 -21.01 35.81 8.74
CA LYS A 144 -21.24 36.08 7.31
C LYS A 144 -20.04 36.76 6.66
N ALA A 145 -19.48 37.78 7.31
CA ALA A 145 -18.29 38.50 6.83
C ALA A 145 -17.07 37.56 6.67
N ARG A 146 -16.78 36.74 7.67
CA ARG A 146 -15.68 35.76 7.60
C ARG A 146 -15.90 34.69 6.53
N ARG A 147 -17.14 34.27 6.30
CA ARG A 147 -17.48 33.32 5.22
C ARG A 147 -17.22 33.95 3.84
N LYS A 148 -17.60 35.21 3.65
CA LYS A 148 -17.33 35.98 2.41
C LYS A 148 -15.83 36.13 2.17
N ALA A 149 -15.06 36.42 3.22
CA ALA A 149 -13.61 36.53 3.18
C ALA A 149 -12.84 35.20 3.07
N LYS A 150 -13.54 34.04 2.99
CA LYS A 150 -12.95 32.69 3.00
C LYS A 150 -11.95 32.48 4.16
N ALA A 151 -12.19 33.14 5.30
CA ALA A 151 -11.30 33.10 6.44
C ALA A 151 -11.30 31.69 7.09
N PRO A 152 -10.21 31.28 7.76
CA PRO A 152 -10.15 30.00 8.44
C PRO A 152 -11.28 29.85 9.47
N LYS A 153 -11.93 28.68 9.47
CA LYS A 153 -13.04 28.36 10.37
C LYS A 153 -12.52 27.88 11.73
N GLY A 154 -12.84 28.62 12.79
CA GLY A 154 -12.53 28.26 14.17
C GLY A 154 -13.26 27.00 14.68
N TYR A 155 -13.09 26.71 15.96
CA TYR A 155 -13.80 25.64 16.65
C TYR A 155 -15.23 26.05 17.03
N ALA A 156 -16.10 25.08 17.31
CA ALA A 156 -17.49 25.38 17.63
C ALA A 156 -17.61 26.12 18.96
N THR A 157 -16.88 25.63 19.97
CA THR A 157 -16.91 26.13 21.34
C THR A 157 -15.52 26.34 21.91
N GLN A 158 -15.42 27.13 22.99
CA GLN A 158 -14.17 27.27 23.76
C GLN A 158 -13.68 25.94 24.36
N ALA A 159 -14.58 25.07 24.84
CA ALA A 159 -14.21 23.76 25.35
C ALA A 159 -13.57 22.86 24.27
N GLU A 160 -14.11 22.89 23.04
CA GLU A 160 -13.50 22.18 21.90
C GLU A 160 -12.12 22.77 21.57
N ARG A 161 -12.00 24.11 21.56
CA ARG A 161 -10.74 24.81 21.32
C ARG A 161 -9.67 24.40 22.34
N PHE A 162 -9.99 24.36 23.63
CA PHE A 162 -9.08 23.92 24.68
C PHE A 162 -8.63 22.46 24.52
N ALA A 163 -9.56 21.55 24.20
CA ALA A 163 -9.21 20.16 23.91
C ALA A 163 -8.24 20.03 22.71
N LYS A 164 -8.37 20.91 21.71
CA LYS A 164 -7.51 20.95 20.52
C LYS A 164 -6.14 21.55 20.81
N GLN A 165 -6.05 22.53 21.70
CA GLN A 165 -4.77 23.03 22.23
C GLN A 165 -3.99 21.92 22.95
N ARG A 166 -4.63 21.14 23.82
CA ARG A 166 -3.97 19.99 24.46
C ARG A 166 -3.53 18.94 23.43
N ARG A 167 -4.33 18.73 22.39
CA ARG A 167 -3.96 17.83 21.29
C ARG A 167 -2.74 18.34 20.52
N VAL A 168 -2.64 19.63 20.22
CA VAL A 168 -1.50 20.16 19.45
C VAL A 168 -0.20 20.01 20.22
N GLN A 169 -0.21 20.20 21.54
CA GLN A 169 0.98 19.99 22.38
C GLN A 169 1.47 18.53 22.32
N ARG A 170 0.56 17.56 22.38
CA ARG A 170 0.92 16.15 22.19
C ARG A 170 1.51 15.89 20.80
N LEU A 171 0.90 16.42 19.75
CA LEU A 171 1.38 16.24 18.38
C LEU A 171 2.77 16.86 18.17
N ARG A 172 3.06 18.00 18.80
CA ARG A 172 4.39 18.62 18.81
C ARG A 172 5.42 17.75 19.52
N GLY A 173 5.08 17.16 20.66
CA GLY A 173 5.94 16.20 21.35
C GLY A 173 6.23 14.94 20.51
N ASP A 174 5.20 14.41 19.82
CA ASP A 174 5.36 13.28 18.90
C ASP A 174 6.23 13.65 17.68
N LEU A 175 6.06 14.86 17.14
CA LEU A 175 6.85 15.39 16.02
C LEU A 175 8.33 15.52 16.41
N ALA A 176 8.60 16.17 17.54
CA ALA A 176 9.96 16.34 18.05
C ALA A 176 10.68 14.99 18.26
N ARG A 177 9.96 13.98 18.76
CA ARG A 177 10.51 12.63 18.90
C ARG A 177 10.82 11.99 17.54
N ALA A 178 9.89 12.07 16.59
CA ALA A 178 10.07 11.49 15.27
C ALA A 178 11.20 12.19 14.48
N GLU A 179 11.35 13.50 14.62
CA GLU A 179 12.43 14.29 14.03
C GLU A 179 13.78 13.97 14.66
N LYS A 180 13.84 13.81 16.00
CA LYS A 180 15.04 13.36 16.71
C LYS A 180 15.48 11.98 16.23
N ASP A 181 14.55 11.04 16.12
CA ASP A 181 14.85 9.69 15.62
C ASP A 181 15.35 9.74 14.17
N ARG A 182 14.74 10.57 13.31
CA ARG A 182 15.17 10.77 11.92
C ARG A 182 16.58 11.36 11.85
N ALA A 183 16.88 12.40 12.62
CA ALA A 183 18.20 13.02 12.68
C ALA A 183 19.28 12.03 13.15
N ALA A 184 18.91 11.14 14.07
CA ALA A 184 19.79 10.07 14.55
C ALA A 184 19.84 8.84 13.63
N HIS A 185 19.20 8.86 12.46
CA HIS A 185 19.07 7.71 11.53
C HIS A 185 18.44 6.45 12.16
N ARG A 186 17.67 6.61 13.24
CA ARG A 186 17.04 5.51 13.98
C ARG A 186 15.67 5.17 13.40
N VAL A 187 15.44 3.88 13.20
CA VAL A 187 14.13 3.33 12.83
C VAL A 187 13.64 2.33 13.85
N HIS A 188 12.35 2.34 14.12
CA HIS A 188 11.71 1.42 15.07
C HIS A 188 10.98 0.31 14.32
N VAL A 189 11.59 -0.88 14.26
CA VAL A 189 11.02 -2.07 13.63
C VAL A 189 10.71 -3.12 14.68
N VAL A 190 9.53 -3.75 14.59
CA VAL A 190 9.11 -4.82 15.50
C VAL A 190 8.85 -6.08 14.68
N GLU A 191 9.78 -7.05 14.74
CA GLU A 191 9.58 -8.36 14.12
C GLU A 191 8.40 -9.08 14.82
N GLY A 192 7.45 -9.59 14.03
CA GLY A 192 6.16 -10.12 14.52
C GLY A 192 5.05 -9.06 14.64
N GLY A 193 5.38 -7.78 14.45
CA GLY A 193 4.41 -6.70 14.31
C GLY A 193 4.15 -5.91 15.60
N LYS A 194 4.23 -4.57 15.50
CA LYS A 194 4.02 -3.63 16.61
C LYS A 194 2.66 -3.77 17.30
N ARG A 195 1.61 -4.11 16.55
CA ARG A 195 0.26 -4.30 17.10
C ARG A 195 0.22 -5.50 18.05
N LEU A 196 0.74 -6.64 17.61
CA LEU A 196 0.74 -7.86 18.41
C LEU A 196 1.61 -7.71 19.66
N ALA A 197 2.75 -7.02 19.54
CA ALA A 197 3.57 -6.64 20.69
C ALA A 197 2.78 -5.84 21.74
N LYS A 198 2.07 -4.79 21.29
CA LYS A 198 1.25 -3.96 22.20
C LYS A 198 0.07 -4.70 22.81
N THR A 199 -0.54 -5.61 22.06
CA THR A 199 -1.64 -6.46 22.56
C THR A 199 -1.23 -7.26 23.80
N ARG A 200 0.07 -7.56 23.99
CA ARG A 200 0.58 -8.24 25.19
C ARG A 200 0.20 -7.56 26.51
N HIS A 201 0.06 -6.24 26.52
CA HIS A 201 -0.27 -5.46 27.71
C HIS A 201 -1.78 -5.37 27.97
N HIS A 202 -2.60 -5.84 27.03
CA HIS A 202 -4.07 -5.75 27.07
C HIS A 202 -4.70 -7.04 26.54
N LEU A 203 -4.26 -8.17 27.10
CA LEU A 203 -4.69 -9.51 26.69
C LEU A 203 -6.17 -9.74 27.00
N ASP A 204 -6.63 -9.24 28.14
CA ASP A 204 -8.03 -9.16 28.58
C ASP A 204 -8.91 -8.49 27.52
N LYS A 205 -8.54 -7.29 27.07
CA LYS A 205 -9.28 -6.54 26.05
C LYS A 205 -9.25 -7.20 24.68
N ALA A 206 -8.22 -8.01 24.42
CA ALA A 206 -8.07 -8.75 23.18
C ALA A 206 -8.75 -10.13 23.20
N GLY A 207 -9.24 -10.59 24.36
CA GLY A 207 -9.79 -11.93 24.52
C GLY A 207 -8.77 -13.03 24.24
N LEU A 208 -7.49 -12.80 24.60
CA LEU A 208 -6.41 -13.75 24.37
C LEU A 208 -5.80 -14.21 25.68
N THR A 209 -5.50 -15.51 25.79
CA THR A 209 -4.64 -16.01 26.86
C THR A 209 -3.16 -15.71 26.57
N PRO A 210 -2.29 -15.71 27.59
CA PRO A 210 -0.85 -15.58 27.37
C PRO A 210 -0.27 -16.65 26.41
N ALA A 211 -0.79 -17.87 26.46
CA ALA A 211 -0.36 -18.97 25.59
C ALA A 211 -0.78 -18.73 24.12
N GLN A 212 -2.04 -18.33 23.89
CA GLN A 212 -2.53 -17.99 22.54
C GLN A 212 -1.78 -16.80 21.95
N TRP A 213 -1.48 -15.79 22.77
CA TRP A 213 -0.65 -14.67 22.33
C TRP A 213 0.76 -15.12 21.97
N ARG A 214 1.39 -15.98 22.78
CA ARG A 214 2.74 -16.49 22.53
C ARG A 214 2.81 -17.25 21.21
N ASP A 215 1.84 -18.12 20.95
CA ASP A 215 1.78 -18.85 19.68
C ASP A 215 1.58 -17.90 18.48
N GLN A 216 0.69 -16.91 18.58
CA GLN A 216 0.55 -15.88 17.55
C GLN A 216 1.85 -15.10 17.32
N TRP A 217 2.56 -14.78 18.40
CA TRP A 217 3.78 -13.99 18.38
C TRP A 217 4.94 -14.73 17.73
N GLU A 218 5.10 -16.00 18.09
CA GLU A 218 6.09 -16.87 17.48
C GLU A 218 5.74 -17.19 16.02
N ALA A 219 4.48 -17.48 15.70
CA ALA A 219 4.03 -17.72 14.33
C ALA A 219 4.27 -16.50 13.43
N ALA A 220 4.03 -15.30 13.94
CA ALA A 220 4.30 -14.05 13.20
C ALA A 220 5.80 -13.80 12.93
N ARG A 221 6.68 -14.45 13.70
CA ARG A 221 8.15 -14.39 13.54
C ARG A 221 8.72 -15.61 12.83
N TYR A 222 7.88 -16.61 12.60
CA TYR A 222 8.26 -17.83 11.93
C TYR A 222 8.41 -17.60 10.44
N ARG A 223 9.65 -17.46 9.98
CA ARG A 223 9.95 -17.20 8.58
C ARG A 223 11.28 -17.79 8.16
N ILE A 224 11.23 -18.78 7.27
CA ILE A 224 12.37 -19.30 6.52
C ILE A 224 12.20 -18.80 5.10
N ALA A 225 13.00 -17.82 4.68
CA ALA A 225 12.83 -17.17 3.37
C ALA A 225 14.14 -17.19 2.60
N ALA A 226 14.07 -17.62 1.35
CA ALA A 226 15.19 -17.63 0.43
C ALA A 226 14.82 -16.92 -0.87
N ASN A 227 15.72 -16.06 -1.32
CA ASN A 227 15.58 -15.41 -2.62
C ASN A 227 16.10 -16.35 -3.70
N GLY A 228 15.37 -16.41 -4.82
CA GLY A 228 15.81 -17.10 -6.02
C GLY A 228 16.77 -16.24 -6.83
N SER A 229 17.53 -16.87 -7.71
CA SER A 229 18.36 -16.20 -8.73
C SER A 229 18.03 -16.79 -10.09
N PRO A 230 18.19 -16.01 -11.18
CA PRO A 230 18.20 -16.58 -12.53
C PRO A 230 19.25 -17.68 -12.66
N ASP A 231 19.04 -18.59 -13.63
CA ASP A 231 19.95 -19.66 -14.05
C ASP A 231 20.18 -20.79 -13.03
N GLU A 232 19.63 -20.62 -11.83
CA GLU A 232 19.63 -21.64 -10.81
C GLU A 232 18.65 -22.78 -11.12
N PRO A 233 19.01 -24.03 -10.80
CA PRO A 233 18.09 -25.14 -10.83
C PRO A 233 16.80 -24.82 -10.08
N PHE A 234 15.67 -24.93 -10.78
CA PHE A 234 14.33 -24.65 -10.27
C PHE A 234 14.15 -23.25 -9.67
N GLY A 235 14.98 -22.29 -10.08
CA GLY A 235 14.89 -20.88 -9.71
C GLY A 235 15.36 -20.53 -8.29
N ASN A 236 15.77 -21.52 -7.47
CA ASN A 236 16.24 -21.32 -6.11
C ASN A 236 17.01 -22.54 -5.57
N LEU A 237 18.29 -22.36 -5.28
CA LEU A 237 19.14 -23.42 -4.73
C LEU A 237 19.08 -23.59 -3.20
N THR A 238 18.52 -22.62 -2.47
CA THR A 238 18.43 -22.67 -1.00
C THR A 238 17.18 -23.39 -0.54
N ILE A 239 16.03 -23.04 -1.10
CA ILE A 239 14.78 -23.77 -0.95
C ILE A 239 14.38 -24.18 -2.35
N THR A 240 14.50 -25.45 -2.66
CA THR A 240 14.26 -25.99 -4.01
C THR A 240 12.96 -26.76 -4.01
N VAL A 241 12.14 -26.53 -5.02
CA VAL A 241 10.91 -27.27 -5.26
C VAL A 241 10.98 -27.85 -6.66
N THR A 242 10.91 -29.17 -6.77
CA THR A 242 10.93 -29.85 -8.07
C THR A 242 9.55 -29.77 -8.75
N PRO A 243 9.45 -30.03 -10.08
CA PRO A 243 8.16 -30.12 -10.76
C PRO A 243 7.21 -31.17 -10.17
N ALA A 244 7.77 -32.25 -9.61
CA ALA A 244 7.01 -33.28 -8.87
C ALA A 244 6.54 -32.81 -7.48
N GLY A 245 6.88 -31.58 -7.08
CA GLY A 245 6.50 -30.99 -5.80
C GLY A 245 7.43 -31.33 -4.64
N GLN A 246 8.53 -32.07 -4.83
CA GLN A 246 9.46 -32.36 -3.74
C GLN A 246 10.13 -31.08 -3.25
N VAL A 247 10.05 -30.82 -1.95
CA VAL A 247 10.63 -29.64 -1.31
C VAL A 247 11.91 -30.02 -0.57
N SER A 248 13.01 -29.33 -0.86
CA SER A 248 14.27 -29.50 -0.13
C SER A 248 14.87 -28.17 0.30
N ILE A 249 15.50 -28.15 1.46
CA ILE A 249 16.06 -26.95 2.08
C ILE A 249 17.53 -27.20 2.38
N ARG A 250 18.41 -26.26 1.99
CA ARG A 250 19.80 -26.28 2.44
C ARG A 250 19.90 -25.76 3.88
N LEU A 251 20.34 -26.62 4.79
CA LEU A 251 20.42 -26.27 6.19
C LEU A 251 21.54 -25.23 6.44
N PRO A 252 21.36 -24.30 7.41
CA PRO A 252 22.47 -23.48 7.90
C PRO A 252 23.59 -24.36 8.47
N LYS A 253 24.85 -23.93 8.36
CA LYS A 253 26.03 -24.72 8.79
C LYS A 253 25.88 -25.38 10.17
N PRO A 254 25.40 -24.71 11.24
CA PRO A 254 25.26 -25.33 12.56
C PRO A 254 24.20 -26.45 12.62
N LEU A 255 23.32 -26.54 11.63
CA LEU A 255 22.23 -27.51 11.56
C LEU A 255 22.46 -28.56 10.47
N GLU A 256 23.60 -28.55 9.76
CA GLU A 256 23.88 -29.52 8.67
C GLU A 256 23.86 -30.97 9.13
N HIS A 257 24.14 -31.24 10.41
CA HIS A 257 24.04 -32.58 11.01
C HIS A 257 22.62 -33.16 11.00
N LEU A 258 21.58 -32.34 10.76
CA LEU A 258 20.19 -32.78 10.62
C LEU A 258 19.81 -33.10 9.17
N ALA A 259 20.73 -32.98 8.21
CA ALA A 259 20.46 -33.23 6.80
C ALA A 259 20.14 -34.72 6.56
N ASN A 260 19.10 -34.98 5.76
CA ASN A 260 18.72 -36.33 5.31
C ASN A 260 19.06 -36.59 3.84
N ALA A 261 19.72 -35.63 3.18
CA ALA A 261 20.14 -35.72 1.78
C ALA A 261 21.50 -35.05 1.56
N ALA A 262 22.13 -35.39 0.42
CA ALA A 262 23.44 -34.90 0.06
C ALA A 262 23.53 -33.36 0.06
N ARG A 263 24.75 -32.85 0.27
CA ARG A 263 25.08 -31.42 0.28
C ARG A 263 24.38 -30.61 1.38
N GLY A 264 24.16 -31.23 2.55
CA GLY A 264 23.59 -30.58 3.73
C GLY A 264 22.12 -30.19 3.53
N ARG A 265 21.37 -31.00 2.77
CA ARG A 265 19.96 -30.72 2.45
C ARG A 265 19.03 -31.55 3.32
N TYR A 266 17.89 -30.95 3.65
CA TYR A 266 16.76 -31.63 4.26
C TYR A 266 15.61 -31.67 3.26
N VAL A 267 15.22 -32.86 2.82
CA VAL A 267 14.06 -33.12 1.98
C VAL A 267 12.87 -33.34 2.88
N LEU A 268 11.81 -32.55 2.69
CA LEU A 268 10.57 -32.68 3.46
C LEU A 268 9.78 -33.89 2.98
N SER A 269 9.08 -34.54 3.90
CA SER A 269 8.24 -35.70 3.60
C SER A 269 7.05 -35.31 2.70
N GLY A 270 6.51 -34.11 2.88
CA GLY A 270 5.38 -33.60 2.10
C GLY A 270 5.76 -32.84 0.83
N GLY A 271 5.08 -33.14 -0.27
CA GLY A 271 5.16 -32.38 -1.51
C GLY A 271 4.38 -31.05 -1.48
N ALA A 272 4.84 -30.10 -2.28
CA ALA A 272 4.15 -28.84 -2.57
C ALA A 272 3.29 -28.98 -3.83
N VAL A 273 2.01 -28.65 -3.71
CA VAL A 273 1.07 -28.60 -4.85
C VAL A 273 0.42 -27.23 -4.90
N PHE A 274 0.68 -26.47 -5.97
CA PHE A 274 0.12 -25.12 -6.14
C PHE A 274 -1.12 -25.16 -7.04
N ALA A 275 -2.32 -25.09 -6.45
CA ALA A 275 -3.58 -25.06 -7.22
C ALA A 275 -3.78 -23.76 -7.99
N HIS A 276 -3.37 -22.61 -7.41
CA HIS A 276 -3.47 -21.32 -8.08
C HIS A 276 -2.19 -21.01 -8.85
N ARG A 277 -2.30 -20.78 -10.17
CA ARG A 277 -1.18 -20.46 -11.07
C ARG A 277 -0.05 -21.50 -11.04
N GLY A 278 -0.40 -22.78 -10.80
CA GLY A 278 0.53 -23.91 -10.79
C GLY A 278 1.32 -24.01 -12.10
N ASP A 279 0.65 -23.91 -13.24
CA ASP A 279 1.30 -24.02 -14.56
C ASP A 279 2.30 -22.89 -14.82
N GLN A 280 1.95 -21.66 -14.42
CA GLN A 280 2.86 -20.51 -14.54
C GLN A 280 4.11 -20.68 -13.66
N TRP A 281 3.92 -21.23 -12.46
CA TRP A 281 5.01 -21.54 -11.55
C TRP A 281 5.88 -22.67 -12.10
N ALA A 282 5.28 -23.76 -12.60
CA ALA A 282 5.97 -24.89 -13.18
C ALA A 282 6.80 -24.48 -14.40
N HIS A 283 6.23 -23.70 -15.31
CA HIS A 283 6.95 -23.14 -16.46
C HIS A 283 8.15 -22.29 -16.02
N ARG A 284 8.00 -21.50 -14.96
CA ARG A 284 9.09 -20.67 -14.42
C ARG A 284 10.26 -21.50 -13.91
N ILE A 285 10.00 -22.49 -13.06
CA ILE A 285 11.06 -23.31 -12.47
C ILE A 285 11.77 -24.17 -13.53
N SER A 286 11.05 -24.59 -14.59
CA SER A 286 11.64 -25.28 -15.74
C SER A 286 12.46 -24.34 -16.62
N GLY A 287 12.01 -23.09 -16.79
CA GLY A 287 12.70 -22.05 -17.55
C GLY A 287 13.83 -21.33 -16.81
N ARG A 288 14.34 -21.88 -15.69
CA ARG A 288 15.45 -21.32 -14.88
C ARG A 288 15.23 -19.87 -14.44
N ASN A 289 13.97 -19.47 -14.26
CA ASN A 289 13.61 -18.15 -13.79
C ASN A 289 13.65 -18.08 -12.26
N SER A 290 14.00 -16.92 -11.70
CA SER A 290 14.09 -16.74 -10.25
C SER A 290 12.73 -16.88 -9.56
N VAL A 291 12.72 -17.64 -8.46
CA VAL A 291 11.55 -17.79 -7.58
C VAL A 291 11.99 -17.67 -6.11
N SER A 292 11.39 -16.74 -5.39
CA SER A 292 11.53 -16.65 -3.94
C SER A 292 10.61 -17.67 -3.27
N TYR A 293 11.12 -18.38 -2.27
CA TYR A 293 10.30 -19.25 -1.43
C TYR A 293 10.33 -18.77 0.01
N THR A 294 9.18 -18.82 0.67
CA THR A 294 9.03 -18.53 2.10
C THR A 294 8.18 -19.59 2.78
N ILE A 295 8.73 -20.22 3.82
CA ILE A 295 8.01 -21.15 4.70
C ILE A 295 7.56 -20.40 5.95
N THR A 296 6.28 -20.51 6.27
CA THR A 296 5.63 -19.91 7.44
C THR A 296 4.81 -20.94 8.21
N ARG A 297 4.46 -20.62 9.47
CA ARG A 297 3.45 -21.37 10.24
C ARG A 297 2.25 -20.47 10.56
N ARG A 298 1.09 -21.07 10.79
CA ARG A 298 -0.10 -20.34 11.28
C ARG A 298 -0.37 -20.71 12.73
N PRO A 299 -0.76 -19.76 13.59
CA PRO A 299 -1.07 -20.05 14.98
C PRO A 299 -2.27 -21.01 15.06
N GLY A 300 -2.20 -21.95 16.00
CA GLY A 300 -3.21 -22.98 16.24
C GLY A 300 -3.46 -23.95 15.09
N ARG A 301 -2.56 -24.02 14.09
CA ARG A 301 -2.68 -24.95 12.96
C ARG A 301 -1.41 -25.75 12.76
N VAL A 302 -1.55 -27.07 12.77
CA VAL A 302 -0.51 -28.02 12.37
C VAL A 302 -0.14 -27.87 10.90
N GLY A 303 1.10 -28.21 10.55
CA GLY A 303 1.64 -28.07 9.21
C GLY A 303 2.36 -26.75 8.95
N ARG A 304 2.97 -26.66 7.76
CA ARG A 304 3.69 -25.46 7.29
C ARG A 304 3.10 -24.97 5.98
N TYR A 305 3.35 -23.70 5.67
CA TYR A 305 2.85 -23.06 4.46
C TYR A 305 4.01 -22.57 3.63
N LEU A 306 4.11 -23.05 2.40
CA LEU A 306 5.09 -22.62 1.43
C LEU A 306 4.48 -21.55 0.53
N THR A 307 5.14 -20.42 0.41
CA THR A 307 4.78 -19.35 -0.52
C THR A 307 5.87 -19.22 -1.57
N ALA A 308 5.51 -19.35 -2.83
CA ALA A 308 6.36 -19.02 -3.97
C ALA A 308 6.02 -17.59 -4.44
N ALA A 309 7.03 -16.77 -4.69
CA ALA A 309 6.85 -15.41 -5.17
C ALA A 309 7.86 -15.07 -6.26
N TRP A 310 7.40 -14.34 -7.28
CA TRP A 310 8.25 -13.88 -8.38
C TRP A 310 7.77 -12.52 -8.90
N ALA A 311 8.70 -11.76 -9.49
CA ALA A 311 8.35 -10.53 -10.18
C ALA A 311 7.65 -10.86 -11.50
N ILE A 312 6.58 -10.14 -11.80
CA ILE A 312 6.08 -10.08 -13.17
C ILE A 312 6.99 -9.05 -13.85
N PRO A 313 7.61 -9.35 -15.01
CA PRO A 313 8.30 -8.33 -15.78
C PRO A 313 7.38 -7.14 -15.87
N SER A 314 7.86 -5.95 -15.50
CA SER A 314 7.11 -4.75 -15.79
C SER A 314 6.95 -4.74 -17.31
N MET A 315 5.77 -5.16 -17.80
CA MET A 315 5.28 -4.66 -19.07
C MET A 315 5.54 -3.17 -18.98
N PRO A 316 6.21 -2.54 -19.97
CA PRO A 316 6.39 -1.11 -19.98
C PRO A 316 5.02 -0.54 -19.66
N TYR A 317 4.93 -0.04 -18.44
CA TYR A 317 3.81 0.74 -18.03
C TYR A 317 3.73 1.85 -19.07
N TRP A 318 2.52 2.23 -19.47
CA TRP A 318 2.26 3.40 -20.29
C TRP A 318 2.75 4.66 -19.54
N VAL A 319 4.07 4.81 -19.38
CA VAL A 319 4.76 6.05 -19.69
C VAL A 319 4.42 6.26 -21.16
N GLY A 320 4.01 7.47 -21.50
CA GLY A 320 3.56 7.83 -22.83
C GLY A 320 4.31 7.05 -23.91
N ARG A 321 3.54 6.58 -24.88
CA ARG A 321 3.94 6.56 -26.28
C ARG A 321 5.14 7.53 -26.49
N ASP A 322 6.25 7.10 -27.09
CA ASP A 322 7.53 7.85 -27.13
C ASP A 322 7.40 9.30 -27.67
N ASP A 323 6.23 9.65 -28.19
CA ASP A 323 5.74 10.94 -28.68
C ASP A 323 4.93 11.79 -27.67
N CYS A 324 4.72 11.37 -26.41
CA CYS A 324 3.94 12.14 -25.42
C CYS A 324 4.76 12.55 -24.17
N ALA A 325 4.88 13.85 -23.94
CA ALA A 325 5.57 14.43 -22.80
C ALA A 325 4.77 14.30 -21.49
N ALA A 326 5.45 14.48 -20.36
CA ALA A 326 4.82 14.52 -19.05
C ALA A 326 3.87 15.72 -18.94
N GLY A 327 2.57 15.50 -19.16
CA GLY A 327 1.55 16.54 -19.20
C GLY A 327 0.52 16.38 -20.31
N ASP A 328 0.76 15.50 -21.28
CA ASP A 328 -0.14 15.30 -22.42
C ASP A 328 -1.39 14.49 -22.04
N ASP A 329 -2.48 14.79 -22.75
CA ASP A 329 -3.79 14.16 -22.57
C ASP A 329 -3.72 12.67 -22.88
N VAL A 330 -4.17 11.85 -21.92
CA VAL A 330 -4.21 10.40 -22.11
C VAL A 330 -5.59 9.95 -22.54
N HIS A 331 -5.68 9.36 -23.72
CA HIS A 331 -6.93 8.84 -24.27
C HIS A 331 -7.14 7.38 -23.89
N ALA A 332 -8.30 7.06 -23.32
CA ALA A 332 -8.72 5.67 -23.14
C ALA A 332 -9.22 5.12 -24.49
N GLU A 333 -8.56 4.09 -25.00
CA GLU A 333 -9.05 3.33 -26.15
C GLU A 333 -10.18 2.39 -25.69
N GLY A 334 -11.43 2.83 -25.86
CA GLY A 334 -12.63 2.02 -25.63
C GLY A 334 -13.51 2.45 -24.44
N PRO A 335 -14.57 1.67 -24.13
CA PRO A 335 -15.56 2.04 -23.12
C PRO A 335 -14.94 2.18 -21.72
N VAL A 336 -15.34 3.23 -21.01
CA VAL A 336 -14.86 3.57 -19.66
C VAL A 336 -15.97 3.30 -18.63
N VAL A 337 -15.58 2.83 -17.45
CA VAL A 337 -16.43 2.86 -16.26
C VAL A 337 -15.83 3.76 -15.18
N GLY A 338 -16.61 4.74 -14.73
CA GLY A 338 -16.32 5.54 -13.56
C GLY A 338 -16.72 4.79 -12.29
N VAL A 339 -15.84 4.82 -11.30
CA VAL A 339 -15.98 4.11 -10.03
C VAL A 339 -15.72 5.06 -8.87
N ASP A 340 -16.72 5.19 -8.00
CA ASP A 340 -16.64 6.00 -6.78
C ASP A 340 -16.84 5.12 -5.55
N LEU A 341 -16.02 5.33 -4.53
CA LEU A 341 -15.99 4.54 -3.31
C LEU A 341 -16.67 5.28 -2.16
N ASN A 342 -17.85 4.77 -1.79
CA ASN A 342 -18.72 5.38 -0.80
C ASN A 342 -18.83 4.53 0.48
N ASP A 343 -19.50 5.09 1.49
CA ASP A 343 -19.82 4.34 2.70
C ASP A 343 -20.79 3.19 2.35
N GLY A 344 -20.35 1.96 2.62
CA GLY A 344 -21.13 0.75 2.39
C GLY A 344 -21.27 0.28 0.94
N HIS A 345 -20.69 0.96 -0.05
CA HIS A 345 -20.79 0.53 -1.46
C HIS A 345 -19.76 1.18 -2.40
N ILE A 346 -19.57 0.55 -3.55
CA ILE A 346 -18.97 1.13 -4.74
C ILE A 346 -20.11 1.57 -5.66
N ALA A 347 -20.09 2.83 -6.09
CA ALA A 347 -20.93 3.33 -7.16
C ALA A 347 -20.20 3.17 -8.50
N VAL A 348 -20.88 2.60 -9.48
CA VAL A 348 -20.30 2.21 -10.78
C VAL A 348 -21.18 2.81 -11.87
N ARG A 349 -20.55 3.54 -12.80
CA ARG A 349 -21.26 4.20 -13.91
C ARG A 349 -20.48 4.09 -15.20
N ARG A 350 -21.10 3.55 -16.24
CA ARG A 350 -20.50 3.50 -17.59
C ARG A 350 -20.50 4.90 -18.19
N LEU A 351 -19.47 5.20 -18.98
CA LEU A 351 -19.30 6.47 -19.65
C LEU A 351 -19.21 6.24 -21.17
N ASP A 352 -19.77 7.16 -21.96
CA ASP A 352 -19.52 7.22 -23.41
C ASP A 352 -18.17 7.90 -23.71
N ALA A 353 -17.85 8.03 -25.01
CA ALA A 353 -16.65 8.71 -25.49
C ALA A 353 -16.54 10.19 -25.09
N HIS A 354 -17.65 10.81 -24.66
CA HIS A 354 -17.69 12.20 -24.20
C HIS A 354 -17.62 12.32 -22.67
N GLY A 355 -17.54 11.19 -21.96
CA GLY A 355 -17.58 11.14 -20.50
C GLY A 355 -18.98 11.31 -19.92
N ASN A 356 -20.04 11.19 -20.73
CA ASN A 356 -21.41 11.25 -20.24
C ASN A 356 -21.85 9.90 -19.67
N PRO A 357 -22.69 9.89 -18.61
CA PRO A 357 -23.10 8.65 -17.96
C PRO A 357 -24.11 7.84 -18.79
N VAL A 358 -23.75 6.63 -19.23
CA VAL A 358 -24.61 5.75 -20.04
C VAL A 358 -25.16 4.58 -19.23
N GLY A 359 -26.42 4.20 -19.49
CA GLY A 359 -27.08 3.05 -18.88
C GLY A 359 -27.47 3.24 -17.42
N ALA A 360 -27.89 2.17 -16.75
CA ALA A 360 -28.24 2.21 -15.34
C ALA A 360 -26.99 2.36 -14.46
N ALA A 361 -27.10 3.13 -13.37
CA ALA A 361 -26.05 3.16 -12.35
C ALA A 361 -26.06 1.82 -11.62
N GLN A 362 -24.88 1.26 -11.39
CA GLN A 362 -24.76 0.03 -10.62
C GLN A 362 -24.15 0.34 -9.25
N ARG A 363 -24.68 -0.35 -8.25
CA ARG A 363 -24.22 -0.31 -6.87
C ARG A 363 -23.67 -1.68 -6.51
N ILE A 364 -22.45 -1.73 -5.98
CA ILE A 364 -21.84 -2.94 -5.42
C ILE A 364 -21.68 -2.71 -3.93
N ASP A 365 -22.53 -3.32 -3.12
CA ASP A 365 -22.47 -3.16 -1.67
C ASP A 365 -21.20 -3.79 -1.07
N ILE A 366 -20.66 -3.13 -0.05
CA ILE A 366 -19.50 -3.60 0.71
C ILE A 366 -19.76 -3.42 2.20
N ASP A 367 -19.79 -4.54 2.91
CA ASP A 367 -19.77 -4.52 4.36
C ASP A 367 -18.32 -4.39 4.89
N LEU A 368 -17.95 -3.18 5.29
CA LEU A 368 -16.65 -2.89 5.90
C LEU A 368 -16.65 -3.06 7.43
N THR A 369 -17.59 -3.81 8.01
CA THR A 369 -17.59 -4.12 9.44
C THR A 369 -16.70 -5.32 9.78
N GLY A 370 -16.37 -5.48 11.06
CA GLY A 370 -15.64 -6.64 11.58
C GLY A 370 -14.12 -6.60 11.38
N SER A 371 -13.52 -7.80 11.36
CA SER A 371 -12.07 -7.98 11.38
C SER A 371 -11.39 -7.45 10.11
N ALA A 372 -10.08 -7.19 10.18
CA ALA A 372 -9.31 -6.75 9.01
C ALA A 372 -9.38 -7.79 7.87
N SER A 373 -9.36 -9.09 8.21
CA SER A 373 -9.47 -10.18 7.23
C SER A 373 -10.84 -10.22 6.57
N ARG A 374 -11.93 -9.99 7.33
CA ARG A 374 -13.29 -9.88 6.76
C ARG A 374 -13.38 -8.72 5.79
N ARG A 375 -12.94 -7.52 6.21
CA ARG A 375 -12.95 -6.33 5.36
C ARG A 375 -12.17 -6.54 4.05
N ASP A 376 -11.00 -7.17 4.15
CA ASP A 376 -10.15 -7.49 3.01
C ASP A 376 -10.81 -8.50 2.06
N ALA A 377 -11.53 -9.51 2.59
CA ALA A 377 -12.34 -10.42 1.78
C ALA A 377 -13.53 -9.73 1.10
N GLN A 378 -14.22 -8.83 1.80
CA GLN A 378 -15.33 -8.03 1.27
C GLN A 378 -14.87 -7.11 0.15
N VAL A 379 -13.74 -6.42 0.32
CA VAL A 379 -13.12 -5.62 -0.74
C VAL A 379 -12.76 -6.48 -1.95
N ARG A 380 -12.14 -7.66 -1.75
CA ARG A 380 -11.85 -8.59 -2.87
C ARG A 380 -13.10 -9.03 -3.60
N HIS A 381 -14.17 -9.34 -2.88
CA HIS A 381 -15.44 -9.74 -3.47
C HIS A 381 -16.01 -8.62 -4.35
N ALA A 382 -16.04 -7.40 -3.81
CA ALA A 382 -16.54 -6.23 -4.53
C ALA A 382 -15.74 -5.91 -5.79
N ILE A 383 -14.40 -5.99 -5.73
CA ILE A 383 -13.53 -5.83 -6.90
C ILE A 383 -13.79 -6.95 -7.92
N THR A 384 -13.96 -8.19 -7.48
CA THR A 384 -14.27 -9.31 -8.37
C THR A 384 -15.60 -9.07 -9.10
N THR A 385 -16.61 -8.55 -8.41
CA THR A 385 -17.90 -8.18 -9.00
C THR A 385 -17.74 -7.05 -10.01
N LEU A 386 -16.97 -6.01 -9.70
CA LEU A 386 -16.65 -4.91 -10.62
C LEU A 386 -15.94 -5.42 -11.89
N LEU A 387 -14.97 -6.33 -11.75
CA LEU A 387 -14.25 -6.91 -12.89
C LEU A 387 -15.18 -7.77 -13.77
N ARG A 388 -16.12 -8.51 -13.18
CA ARG A 388 -17.13 -9.25 -13.94
C ARG A 388 -18.07 -8.30 -14.68
N PHE A 389 -18.48 -7.20 -14.06
CA PHE A 389 -19.28 -6.16 -14.71
C PHE A 389 -18.53 -5.55 -15.89
N ALA A 390 -17.26 -5.17 -15.70
CA ALA A 390 -16.44 -4.62 -16.78
C ALA A 390 -16.33 -5.58 -17.97
N ARG A 391 -16.08 -6.88 -17.71
CA ARG A 391 -16.04 -7.91 -18.76
C ARG A 391 -17.36 -8.05 -19.51
N ARG A 392 -18.49 -8.11 -18.79
CA ARG A 392 -19.82 -8.25 -19.41
C ARG A 392 -20.11 -7.14 -20.42
N HIS A 393 -19.59 -5.94 -20.19
CA HIS A 393 -19.83 -4.76 -21.02
C HIS A 393 -18.66 -4.40 -21.94
N GLY A 394 -17.65 -5.27 -22.09
CA GLY A 394 -16.47 -5.00 -22.95
C GLY A 394 -15.69 -3.75 -22.51
N ILE A 395 -15.70 -3.44 -21.21
CA ILE A 395 -15.09 -2.23 -20.67
C ILE A 395 -13.59 -2.46 -20.52
N ALA A 396 -12.83 -1.71 -21.32
CA ALA A 396 -11.37 -1.73 -21.36
C ALA A 396 -10.74 -0.78 -20.34
N THR A 397 -11.54 0.01 -19.62
CA THR A 397 -11.01 1.05 -18.75
C THR A 397 -11.84 1.28 -17.49
N ILE A 398 -11.19 1.28 -16.31
CA ILE A 398 -11.80 1.61 -15.02
C ILE A 398 -11.18 2.91 -14.48
N ALA A 399 -11.95 3.99 -14.48
CA ALA A 399 -11.57 5.26 -13.85
C ALA A 399 -12.03 5.29 -12.39
N VAL A 400 -11.11 5.54 -11.46
CA VAL A 400 -11.36 5.64 -10.01
C VAL A 400 -10.99 7.04 -9.55
N GLU A 401 -11.73 7.64 -8.63
CA GLU A 401 -11.33 8.94 -8.09
C GLU A 401 -9.97 8.86 -7.34
N ASP A 402 -9.11 9.88 -7.48
CA ASP A 402 -7.86 10.01 -6.72
C ASP A 402 -8.13 10.38 -5.26
N LEU A 403 -8.74 9.44 -4.53
CA LEU A 403 -8.98 9.57 -3.12
C LEU A 403 -7.68 9.27 -2.37
N ASP A 404 -6.77 10.24 -2.26
CA ASP A 404 -5.66 10.12 -1.32
C ASP A 404 -6.17 10.30 0.11
N PHE A 405 -6.65 9.18 0.64
CA PHE A 405 -7.11 9.10 2.00
C PHE A 405 -5.96 9.20 3.03
N ALA A 406 -4.69 9.29 2.63
CA ALA A 406 -3.60 9.52 3.58
C ALA A 406 -3.75 10.89 4.25
N ASP A 407 -4.05 11.93 3.48
CA ASP A 407 -4.34 13.27 4.00
C ASP A 407 -5.65 13.30 4.76
N ALA A 408 -6.66 12.58 4.24
CA ALA A 408 -7.96 12.41 4.89
C ALA A 408 -7.85 11.70 6.27
N ARG A 409 -6.95 10.73 6.45
CA ARG A 409 -6.75 10.06 7.75
C ARG A 409 -6.00 10.95 8.74
N THR A 410 -5.07 11.73 8.23
CA THR A 410 -4.15 12.56 9.03
C THR A 410 -4.83 13.83 9.52
N VAL A 411 -5.48 14.54 8.60
CA VAL A 411 -6.11 15.86 8.82
C VAL A 411 -7.63 15.74 8.98
N GLY A 412 -8.25 14.61 8.62
CA GLY A 412 -9.71 14.51 8.53
C GLY A 412 -10.50 14.59 9.83
N ARG A 413 -9.83 14.51 11.00
CA ARG A 413 -10.47 14.91 12.27
C ARG A 413 -10.80 16.41 12.30
N GLU A 414 -10.10 17.22 11.50
CA GLU A 414 -10.31 18.66 11.37
C GLU A 414 -11.07 19.04 10.09
N THR A 415 -10.93 18.27 9.00
CA THR A 415 -11.47 18.65 7.67
C THR A 415 -12.71 17.87 7.21
N LEU A 416 -12.87 16.60 7.61
CA LEU A 416 -13.90 15.69 7.01
C LEU A 416 -15.24 15.67 7.76
N GLY A 417 -15.76 16.84 8.10
CA GLY A 417 -17.11 16.99 8.66
C GLY A 417 -17.29 16.60 10.13
N ARG A 418 -18.36 17.13 10.73
CA ARG A 418 -18.73 16.96 12.16
C ARG A 418 -19.81 15.89 12.36
N GLY A 419 -20.06 15.52 13.61
CA GLY A 419 -21.19 14.65 14.00
C GLY A 419 -21.10 13.21 13.50
N ALA A 420 -22.24 12.51 13.52
CA ALA A 420 -22.34 11.10 13.13
C ALA A 420 -21.94 10.85 11.66
N ARG A 421 -22.25 11.79 10.75
CA ARG A 421 -21.87 11.68 9.32
C ARG A 421 -20.35 11.80 9.11
N GLY A 422 -19.69 12.77 9.74
CA GLY A 422 -18.22 12.86 9.69
C GLY A 422 -17.51 11.70 10.40
N LYS A 423 -18.10 11.16 11.48
CA LYS A 423 -17.60 9.94 12.13
C LYS A 423 -17.74 8.72 11.21
N ARG A 424 -18.87 8.56 10.51
CA ARG A 424 -19.09 7.52 9.50
C ARG A 424 -18.09 7.62 8.36
N PHE A 425 -17.95 8.78 7.72
CA PHE A 425 -16.96 8.98 6.66
C PHE A 425 -15.53 8.64 7.10
N ARG A 426 -15.09 9.11 8.28
CA ARG A 426 -13.76 8.73 8.83
C ARG A 426 -13.63 7.23 9.11
N ARG A 427 -14.71 6.56 9.48
CA ARG A 427 -14.75 5.10 9.63
C ARG A 427 -14.59 4.42 8.27
N THR A 428 -15.25 4.90 7.23
CA THR A 428 -15.09 4.44 5.83
C THR A 428 -13.64 4.60 5.38
N VAL A 429 -13.08 5.80 5.53
CA VAL A 429 -11.68 6.17 5.20
C VAL A 429 -10.63 5.32 5.93
N SER A 430 -10.90 4.92 7.18
CA SER A 430 -10.02 4.01 7.95
C SER A 430 -10.32 2.53 7.71
N GLY A 431 -11.53 2.21 7.27
CA GLY A 431 -12.03 0.89 6.91
C GLY A 431 -11.42 0.39 5.62
N ILE A 432 -11.33 1.27 4.64
CA ILE A 432 -10.80 1.07 3.29
C ILE A 432 -9.27 1.10 3.34
N ARG A 433 -8.62 0.13 2.70
CA ARG A 433 -7.21 0.23 2.27
C ARG A 433 -7.21 0.55 0.77
N PRO A 434 -7.11 1.83 0.36
CA PRO A 434 -7.29 2.24 -1.03
C PRO A 434 -6.26 1.60 -1.95
N ARG A 435 -5.04 1.39 -1.42
CA ARG A 435 -3.99 0.68 -2.13
C ARG A 435 -4.41 -0.75 -2.49
N CYS A 436 -5.17 -1.46 -1.65
CA CYS A 436 -5.69 -2.80 -1.95
C CYS A 436 -6.83 -2.78 -2.98
N PHE A 437 -7.65 -1.72 -3.00
CA PHE A 437 -8.70 -1.52 -4.01
C PHE A 437 -8.08 -1.30 -5.40
N VAL A 438 -7.05 -0.46 -5.43
CA VAL A 438 -6.36 -0.05 -6.64
C VAL A 438 -5.41 -1.14 -7.17
N THR A 439 -4.63 -1.82 -6.32
CA THR A 439 -3.76 -2.94 -6.75
C THR A 439 -4.51 -4.25 -6.95
N GLY A 440 -5.76 -4.33 -6.49
CA GLY A 440 -6.64 -5.50 -6.62
C GLY A 440 -7.34 -5.62 -7.98
N CYS A 441 -7.16 -4.64 -8.87
CA CYS A 441 -7.54 -4.68 -10.29
C CYS A 441 -6.34 -5.12 -11.16
N PRO A 442 -5.91 -6.39 -11.18
CA PRO A 442 -4.94 -6.84 -12.16
C PRO A 442 -5.62 -7.07 -13.51
N ALA A 443 -5.03 -6.51 -14.56
CA ALA A 443 -5.18 -6.98 -15.93
C ALA A 443 -4.88 -8.49 -15.99
N TRP A 444 -5.83 -9.26 -16.50
CA TRP A 444 -5.63 -10.67 -16.87
C TRP A 444 -4.98 -10.72 -18.27
N PRO A 445 -4.24 -11.79 -18.66
CA PRO A 445 -3.47 -11.78 -19.90
C PRO A 445 -4.41 -11.81 -21.11
N ARG A 446 -4.41 -10.67 -21.82
CA ARG A 446 -4.67 -10.32 -23.24
C ARG A 446 -5.60 -11.17 -24.15
N PRO A 447 -6.16 -10.55 -25.22
CA PRO A 447 -5.86 -9.19 -25.73
C PRO A 447 -7.06 -8.20 -25.74
N PRO A 448 -6.81 -6.88 -25.93
CA PRO A 448 -5.91 -5.98 -25.19
C PRO A 448 -6.71 -5.00 -24.29
N ALA A 449 -5.97 -4.22 -23.49
CA ALA A 449 -6.43 -3.05 -22.74
C ALA A 449 -7.49 -3.28 -21.65
N SER A 450 -7.06 -3.49 -20.41
CA SER A 450 -7.86 -3.14 -19.24
C SER A 450 -7.04 -2.17 -18.38
N ASN A 451 -7.13 -0.87 -18.67
CA ASN A 451 -6.36 0.19 -17.99
C ASN A 451 -7.16 0.76 -16.81
N CYS A 452 -6.50 0.99 -15.66
CA CYS A 452 -7.11 1.66 -14.51
C CYS A 452 -6.51 3.07 -14.37
N TRP A 453 -7.36 4.09 -14.32
CA TRP A 453 -6.97 5.50 -14.23
C TRP A 453 -7.47 6.12 -12.93
N ARG A 454 -6.74 7.12 -12.42
CA ARG A 454 -7.22 8.00 -11.34
C ARG A 454 -7.76 9.30 -11.92
N SER A 455 -8.66 10.03 -11.27
CA SER A 455 -8.98 11.42 -11.65
C SER A 455 -9.36 12.28 -10.44
N THR A 456 -9.14 13.60 -10.54
CA THR A 456 -9.59 14.59 -9.54
C THR A 456 -11.09 14.95 -9.71
N PRO A 457 -11.85 15.29 -8.64
CA PRO A 457 -13.28 15.57 -8.76
C PRO A 457 -13.59 16.89 -9.47
N LEU A 458 -14.66 16.88 -10.28
CA LEU A 458 -15.36 18.06 -10.75
C LEU A 458 -16.37 18.49 -9.67
N THR A 459 -16.19 19.67 -9.09
CA THR A 459 -17.23 20.33 -8.29
C THR A 459 -18.46 20.59 -9.15
N ALA A 460 -19.63 20.12 -8.72
CA ALA A 460 -20.92 20.45 -9.31
C ALA A 460 -21.16 21.97 -9.22
N ALA A 461 -21.10 22.66 -10.36
CA ALA A 461 -21.63 24.01 -10.48
C ALA A 461 -23.15 23.93 -10.55
N SER A 462 -23.83 24.40 -9.52
CA SER A 462 -25.27 24.66 -9.54
C SER A 462 -25.55 25.79 -10.54
N GLY A 463 -26.06 25.45 -11.73
CA GLY A 463 -26.58 26.41 -12.69
C GLY A 463 -28.01 26.82 -12.31
N ALA A 464 -28.21 28.09 -12.00
CA ALA A 464 -29.49 28.77 -12.17
C ALA A 464 -29.47 29.45 -13.55
N PRO A 465 -30.61 29.55 -14.26
CA PRO A 465 -30.65 30.03 -15.65
C PRO A 465 -30.39 31.55 -15.71
N PRO A 466 -29.73 32.06 -16.76
CA PRO A 466 -29.62 33.50 -16.97
C PRO A 466 -30.95 34.05 -17.48
N THR A 467 -31.59 34.89 -16.68
CA THR A 467 -32.62 35.83 -17.14
C THR A 467 -31.95 36.89 -17.99
N GLY A 468 -32.32 36.96 -19.27
CA GLY A 468 -31.87 38.00 -20.18
C GLY A 468 -32.36 39.38 -19.74
N ASN A 469 -31.43 40.33 -19.68
CA ASN A 469 -31.76 41.75 -19.74
C ASN A 469 -30.95 42.35 -20.89
N VAL A 470 -31.70 42.92 -21.82
CA VAL A 470 -31.29 43.63 -23.03
C VAL A 470 -30.51 44.89 -22.65
N PRO A 471 -29.35 45.19 -23.27
CA PRO A 471 -28.79 46.53 -23.28
C PRO A 471 -29.34 47.31 -24.47
N THR A 472 -29.99 48.43 -24.19
CA THR A 472 -30.31 49.50 -25.14
C THR A 472 -29.03 50.21 -25.56
N GLU A 473 -28.58 49.97 -26.79
CA GLU A 473 -27.61 50.82 -27.49
C GLU A 473 -28.36 51.83 -28.37
N THR A 474 -28.18 53.10 -28.02
CA THR A 474 -28.51 54.28 -28.82
C THR A 474 -27.44 54.47 -29.91
N SER A 475 -27.85 54.53 -31.17
CA SER A 475 -27.04 55.10 -32.27
C SER A 475 -27.79 56.28 -32.90
N PRO A 476 -27.10 57.38 -33.26
CA PRO A 476 -27.68 58.53 -33.91
C PRO A 476 -27.78 58.35 -35.43
N ASP A 477 -28.82 58.96 -35.99
CA ASP A 477 -29.17 58.98 -37.40
C ASP A 477 -28.66 60.27 -38.07
N THR A 478 -27.80 60.14 -39.10
CA THR A 478 -27.72 61.16 -40.17
C THR A 478 -27.15 60.58 -41.47
N ARG A 479 -28.08 60.27 -42.39
CA ARG A 479 -28.11 60.59 -43.85
C ARG A 479 -26.79 60.93 -44.57
N GLN A 480 -26.45 60.21 -45.66
CA GLN A 480 -26.66 60.61 -47.08
C GLN A 480 -25.92 59.68 -48.07
N GLN A 481 -26.65 59.35 -49.14
CA GLN A 481 -26.32 58.64 -50.39
C GLN A 481 -25.40 59.48 -51.34
N PRO A 482 -25.22 59.13 -52.64
CA PRO A 482 -24.47 58.01 -53.26
C PRO A 482 -23.54 58.66 -54.37
N PRO A 483 -23.36 58.19 -55.63
CA PRO A 483 -23.82 57.00 -56.38
C PRO A 483 -23.00 55.73 -56.16
#